data_AF-S7MXA1-F1
#
_entry.id   AF-S7MXA1-F1
#
_cell.length_a   1.000
_cell.length_b   1.000
_cell.length_c   1.000
_cell.angle_alpha   90.00
_cell.angle_beta   90.00
_cell.angle_gamma   90.00
#
_symmetry.space_group_name_H-M   'P 1'
#
loop_
_entity.id
_entity.type
_entity.pdbx_description
1 polymer ?
#
loop_
_entity_poly.entity_id
_entity_poly.type
_entity_poly.pdbx_seq_one_letter_code
_entity_poly.pdbx_strand_id
1 'polypeptide(L)' 'MLQEKDCCYALYDATYETKESKKEDLVFIFWAPESAPLKSKMIYASSKDAIKKKFTGIKHELQANC' A
#
# COMPACT_ATOMS: atom_id res chain seq x y z
N MET A 1 -10.40 9.30 -3.52
CA MET A 1 -9.49 10.21 -4.28
C MET A 1 -8.11 10.06 -3.67
N LEU A 2 -7.16 9.45 -4.37
CA LEU A 2 -5.76 9.48 -3.94
C LEU A 2 -5.23 10.89 -4.19
N GLN A 3 -4.63 11.51 -3.18
CA GLN A 3 -4.18 12.88 -3.26
C GLN A 3 -2.96 12.96 -4.18
N GLU A 4 -3.01 13.83 -5.19
CA GLU A 4 -1.94 13.99 -6.19
C GLU A 4 -0.67 14.66 -5.63
N LYS A 5 -0.73 15.18 -4.39
CA LYS A 5 0.35 16.00 -3.80
C LYS A 5 0.99 15.39 -2.56
N ASP A 6 0.45 14.30 -2.03
CA ASP A 6 0.93 13.68 -0.80
C ASP A 6 1.05 12.16 -0.94
N CYS A 7 2.01 11.60 -0.20
CA CYS A 7 2.16 10.16 -0.09
C CYS A 7 1.10 9.60 0.86
N CYS A 8 0.58 8.42 0.57
CA CYS A 8 -0.33 7.73 1.47
C CYS A 8 -0.13 6.22 1.45
N TYR A 9 -0.56 5.57 2.53
CA TYR A 9 -0.70 4.12 2.58
C TYR A 9 -2.18 3.78 2.45
N ALA A 10 -2.48 2.76 1.67
CA ALA A 10 -3.80 2.17 1.58
C ALA A 10 -3.73 0.67 1.85
N LEU A 11 -4.78 0.14 2.45
CA LEU A 11 -5.00 -1.29 2.57
C LEU A 11 -6.18 -1.64 1.68
N TYR A 12 -5.99 -2.63 0.84
CA TYR A 12 -7.02 -3.15 -0.02
C TYR A 12 -7.27 -4.61 0.33
N ASP A 13 -8.50 -4.93 0.71
CA ASP A 13 -8.93 -6.30 0.93
C ASP A 13 -9.35 -6.89 -0.42
N ALA A 14 -8.46 -7.69 -1.02
CA ALA A 14 -8.72 -8.35 -2.28
C ALA A 14 -9.44 -9.66 -2.01
N THR A 15 -10.76 -9.62 -2.06
CA THR A 15 -11.59 -10.82 -2.09
C THR A 15 -11.71 -11.29 -3.54
N TYR A 16 -11.17 -12.48 -3.85
CA TYR A 16 -11.31 -13.08 -5.17
C TYR A 16 -11.80 -14.52 -5.07
N GLU A 17 -12.69 -14.88 -5.99
CA GLU A 17 -13.21 -16.25 -6.11
C GLU A 17 -12.38 -16.99 -7.16
N THR A 18 -11.64 -18.02 -6.73
CA THR A 18 -11.08 -19.00 -7.66
C THR A 18 -12.10 -20.12 -7.88
N LYS A 19 -11.93 -20.90 -8.95
CA LYS A 19 -12.81 -22.04 -9.28
C LYS A 19 -12.95 -23.08 -8.15
N GLU A 20 -12.04 -23.09 -7.17
CA GLU A 20 -12.06 -24.02 -6.04
C GLU A 20 -12.41 -23.36 -4.71
N SER A 21 -12.19 -22.06 -4.51
CA SER A 21 -12.40 -21.41 -3.21
C SER A 21 -12.45 -19.89 -3.29
N LYS A 22 -13.21 -19.27 -2.38
CA LYS A 22 -13.12 -17.84 -2.10
C LYS A 22 -11.87 -17.57 -1.26
N LYS A 23 -11.01 -16.66 -1.72
CA LYS A 23 -9.80 -16.23 -1.01
C LYS A 23 -9.88 -14.74 -0.70
N GLU A 24 -9.36 -14.38 0.46
CA GLU A 24 -9.24 -13.02 0.94
C GLU A 24 -7.76 -12.76 1.20
N ASP A 25 -7.20 -11.80 0.47
CA ASP A 25 -5.81 -11.39 0.62
C ASP A 25 -5.72 -9.89 0.86
N LEU A 26 -5.03 -9.53 1.94
CA LEU A 26 -4.72 -8.13 2.25
C LEU A 26 -3.55 -7.67 1.39
N VAL A 27 -3.82 -6.63 0.60
CA VAL A 27 -2.85 -5.93 -0.25
C VAL A 27 -2.50 -4.60 0.42
N PHE A 28 -1.23 -4.41 0.71
CA PHE A 28 -0.70 -3.14 1.19
C PHE A 28 -0.25 -2.29 0.01
N ILE A 29 -0.85 -1.12 -0.14
CA ILE A 29 -0.58 -0.19 -1.24
C ILE A 29 0.19 1.00 -0.67
N PHE A 30 1.37 1.25 -1.23
CA PHE A 30 2.14 2.45 -0.98
C PHE A 30 2.03 3.38 -2.20
N TRP A 31 1.37 4.52 -2.00
CA TRP A 31 1.22 5.56 -3.02
C TRP A 31 2.21 6.69 -2.77
N ALA A 32 3.09 6.95 -3.74
CA ALA A 32 4.08 7.99 -3.67
C ALA A 32 4.18 8.72 -5.02
N PRO A 33 3.37 9.76 -5.26
CA PRO A 33 3.36 10.45 -6.54
C PRO A 33 4.64 11.26 -6.75
N GLU A 34 5.12 11.39 -7.99
CA GLU A 34 6.34 12.12 -8.37
C GLU A 34 6.28 13.58 -7.94
N SER A 35 5.09 14.18 -7.99
CA SER A 35 4.77 15.52 -7.51
C SER A 35 4.86 15.72 -5.99
N ALA A 36 4.89 14.65 -5.19
CA ALA A 36 5.00 14.78 -3.74
C ALA A 36 6.39 15.27 -3.30
N PRO A 37 6.48 16.07 -2.21
CA PRO A 37 7.76 16.53 -1.67
C PRO A 37 8.70 15.37 -1.36
N LEU A 38 9.98 15.50 -1.73
CA LEU A 38 11.01 14.48 -1.47
C LEU A 38 11.07 14.08 0.01
N LYS A 39 10.92 15.06 0.92
CA LYS A 39 10.89 14.82 2.36
C LYS A 39 9.73 13.90 2.78
N SER A 40 8.53 14.12 2.22
CA SER A 40 7.38 13.23 2.48
C SER A 40 7.64 11.83 1.94
N LYS A 41 8.14 11.70 0.71
CA LYS A 41 8.50 10.38 0.14
C LYS A 41 9.48 9.63 1.01
N MET A 42 10.52 10.30 1.51
CA MET A 42 11.50 9.69 2.41
C MET A 42 10.86 9.23 3.72
N ILE A 43 10.07 10.07 4.39
CA ILE A 43 9.43 9.72 5.67
C ILE A 43 8.50 8.52 5.50
N TYR A 44 7.68 8.52 4.44
CA TYR A 44 6.77 7.42 4.14
C TYR A 44 7.51 6.16 3.67
N ALA A 45 8.59 6.27 2.91
CA ALA A 45 9.40 5.10 2.54
C ALA A 45 10.05 4.47 3.79
N SER A 46 10.65 5.28 4.67
CA SER A 46 11.29 4.80 5.91
C SER A 46 10.29 4.22 6.91
N SER A 47 9.05 4.69 6.92
CA SER A 47 8.00 4.22 7.83
C SER A 47 7.22 3.01 7.30
N LYS A 48 7.43 2.63 6.02
CA LYS A 48 6.71 1.52 5.35
C LYS A 48 6.83 0.21 6.12
N ASP A 49 8.05 -0.19 6.46
CA ASP A 49 8.32 -1.47 7.13
C ASP A 49 7.73 -1.54 8.54
N ALA A 50 7.75 -0.42 9.27
CA ALA A 50 7.15 -0.34 10.60
C ALA A 50 5.63 -0.57 10.55
N ILE A 51 4.97 0.04 9.56
CA ILE A 51 3.52 -0.10 9.36
C ILE A 51 3.19 -1.51 8.87
N LYS A 52 3.92 -2.03 7.88
CA LYS A 52 3.76 -3.40 7.37
C LYS A 52 3.88 -4.43 8.49
N LYS A 53 4.84 -4.26 9.40
CA LYS A 53 5.04 -5.18 10.54
C LYS A 53 3.90 -5.14 11.56
N LYS A 54 3.14 -4.05 11.64
CA LYS A 54 1.96 -3.94 12.51
C LYS A 54 0.75 -4.69 11.94
N PHE A 55 0.67 -4.84 10.63
CA PHE A 55 -0.40 -5.58 9.95
C PHE A 55 0.04 -7.02 9.68
N THR A 56 -0.33 -7.93 10.57
CA THR A 56 -0.08 -9.37 10.41
C THR A 56 -0.98 -9.93 9.31
N GLY A 57 -0.40 -10.47 8.23
CA GLY A 57 -1.16 -11.12 7.16
C GLY A 57 -1.18 -10.39 5.81
N ILE A 58 -0.44 -9.30 5.63
CA ILE A 58 -0.23 -8.71 4.30
C ILE A 58 0.50 -9.74 3.44
N LYS A 59 -0.15 -10.22 2.37
CA LYS A 59 0.45 -11.16 1.42
C LYS A 59 1.04 -10.48 0.20
N HIS A 60 0.47 -9.32 -0.17
CA HIS A 60 0.88 -8.58 -1.35
C HIS A 60 1.23 -7.14 -1.00
N GLU A 61 2.34 -6.66 -1.56
CA GLU A 61 2.69 -5.24 -1.52
C GLU A 61 2.62 -4.67 -2.94
N LEU A 62 1.99 -3.50 -3.06
CA LEU A 62 1.90 -2.74 -4.30
C LEU A 62 2.51 -1.37 -4.05
N GLN A 63 3.53 -1.00 -4.81
CA GLN A 63 4.05 0.35 -4.81
C GLN A 63 3.65 1.03 -6.11
N ALA A 64 2.97 2.17 -5.98
CA ALA A 64 2.56 2.98 -7.10
C ALA A 64 3.25 4.34 -7.02
N ASN A 65 4.16 4.55 -7.95
CA ASN A 65 4.82 5.83 -8.19
C ASN A 65 4.24 6.35 -9.50
N CYS A 66 3.57 7.50 -9.47
CA CYS A 66 2.93 8.11 -10.64
C CYS A 66 3.39 9.55 -10.81
#